data_AF-A0A9R0Q5Z8-F1
#
_entry.id   AF-A0A9R0Q5Z8-F1
#
_cell.length_a   1.000
_cell.length_b   1.000
_cell.length_c   1.000
_cell.angle_alpha   90.00
_cell.angle_beta   90.00
_cell.angle_gamma   90.00
#
_symmetry.space_group_name_H-M   'P 1'
#
loop_
_entity.id
_entity.type
_entity.pdbx_description
1 polymer ?
#
loop_
_entity_poly.entity_id
_entity_poly.type
_entity_poly.pdbx_seq_one_letter_code
_entity_poly.pdbx_strand_id
1 'polypeptide(L)'
;MVGLVGGGARAWRLSDEAANGAGGGGAATEADYMRRLHGHAPGENQCTSALVKHIKAPVHLVWSLVRSFDQPQRYKPFVSRCVVRGGDLEIGSVREVNVKTGLPATTSTERLEQLDDDEHILSVKFVGGDHRLRVRAF
;
A
#
# COMPACT_ATOMS: atom_id res chain seq x y z
N MET A 1 9.40 -22.65 -1.72
CA MET A 1 10.07 -23.68 -0.90
C MET A 1 10.10 -23.15 0.53
N VAL A 2 9.40 -23.84 1.45
CA VAL A 2 9.35 -23.72 2.94
C VAL A 2 8.94 -22.34 3.51
N GLY A 3 7.99 -22.17 4.44
CA GLY A 3 7.17 -23.09 5.21
C GLY A 3 6.35 -22.36 6.29
N LEU A 4 5.49 -23.14 6.96
CA LEU A 4 4.81 -22.94 8.26
C LEU A 4 3.82 -21.77 8.44
N VAL A 5 2.53 -22.14 8.49
CA VAL A 5 1.50 -21.40 9.24
C VAL A 5 1.26 -22.17 10.54
N GLY A 6 1.81 -21.63 11.64
CA GLY A 6 1.45 -21.99 13.00
C GLY A 6 0.59 -20.87 13.59
N GLY A 7 -0.56 -21.25 14.17
CA GLY A 7 -1.53 -20.32 14.75
C GLY A 7 -1.11 -19.74 16.10
N GLY A 8 -1.96 -18.83 16.58
CA GLY A 8 -1.94 -18.31 17.95
C GLY A 8 -1.75 -16.80 18.00
N ALA A 9 -2.76 -16.11 18.53
CA ALA A 9 -2.68 -14.73 18.95
C ALA A 9 -1.43 -14.51 19.81
N ARG A 10 -0.42 -13.84 19.26
CA ARG A 10 0.72 -13.32 20.00
C ARG A 10 0.91 -11.89 19.54
N ALA A 11 0.71 -10.97 20.48
CA ALA A 11 1.17 -9.61 20.39
C ALA A 11 2.57 -9.61 19.77
N TRP A 12 2.76 -8.79 18.74
CA TRP A 12 4.06 -8.55 18.13
C TRP A 12 4.98 -7.92 19.19
N ARG A 13 5.62 -8.74 20.02
CA ARG A 13 6.80 -8.34 20.78
C ARG A 13 7.92 -8.28 19.77
N LEU A 14 8.26 -7.06 19.36
CA LEU A 14 9.58 -6.78 18.79
C LEU A 14 10.60 -7.19 19.85
N SER A 15 11.41 -8.20 19.55
CA SER A 15 12.61 -8.49 20.32
C SER A 15 13.57 -7.34 20.10
N ASP A 16 13.63 -6.41 21.06
CA ASP A 16 14.76 -5.50 21.21
C ASP A 16 15.79 -6.20 22.10
N GLU A 17 16.80 -6.82 21.48
CA GLU A 17 18.09 -6.98 22.14
C GLU A 17 18.72 -5.59 22.20
N ALA A 18 18.73 -5.02 23.41
CA ALA A 18 19.28 -3.72 23.68
C ALA A 18 20.79 -3.69 23.38
N ALA A 19 21.16 -2.99 22.30
CA ALA A 19 22.51 -2.49 22.11
C ALA A 19 22.46 -0.95 22.06
N ASN A 20 22.69 -0.39 23.24
CA ASN A 20 23.00 0.98 23.59
C ASN A 20 23.59 1.84 22.46
N GLY A 21 22.89 2.93 22.11
CA GLY A 21 23.40 3.96 21.19
C GLY A 21 22.37 5.07 20.96
N ALA A 22 22.58 6.22 21.61
CA ALA A 22 21.67 7.36 21.65
C ALA A 22 21.26 7.87 20.24
N GLY A 23 19.95 7.94 20.01
CA GLY A 23 19.33 8.46 18.79
C GLY A 23 17.80 8.37 18.82
N GLY A 24 17.17 8.83 19.92
CA GLY A 24 15.74 8.68 20.17
C GLY A 24 14.90 9.71 19.43
N GLY A 25 14.11 9.27 18.45
CA GLY A 25 13.07 10.09 17.81
C GLY A 25 12.28 9.42 16.69
N GLY A 26 12.88 8.48 15.93
CA GLY A 26 12.25 7.96 14.70
C GLY A 26 11.35 6.71 14.84
N ALA A 27 11.69 5.79 15.74
CA ALA A 27 11.01 4.49 15.81
C ALA A 27 9.59 4.56 16.42
N ALA A 28 9.37 5.50 17.35
CA ALA A 28 8.07 5.69 17.99
C ALA A 28 7.02 6.22 17.00
N THR A 29 7.41 7.17 16.13
CA THR A 29 6.51 7.80 15.16
C THR A 29 6.10 6.85 14.04
N GLU A 30 7.02 6.06 13.48
CA GLU A 30 6.69 5.11 12.41
C GLU A 30 5.74 4.01 12.88
N ALA A 31 5.98 3.46 14.07
CA ALA A 31 5.10 2.46 14.67
C ALA A 31 3.69 3.01 14.97
N ASP A 32 3.58 4.28 15.35
CA ASP A 32 2.30 4.95 15.56
C ASP A 32 1.53 5.17 14.25
N TYR A 33 2.20 5.65 13.20
CA TYR A 33 1.59 5.79 11.87
C TYR A 33 1.15 4.43 11.31
N MET A 34 1.95 3.39 11.49
CA MET A 34 1.56 2.02 11.14
C MET A 34 0.30 1.55 11.85
N ARG A 35 0.24 1.71 13.16
CA ARG A 35 -0.93 1.29 13.95
C ARG A 35 -2.20 2.01 13.50
N ARG A 36 -2.10 3.31 13.23
CA ARG A 36 -3.24 4.16 12.88
C ARG A 36 -3.73 3.96 11.45
N LEU A 37 -2.82 3.89 10.48
CA LEU A 37 -3.18 3.87 9.05
C LEU A 37 -3.24 2.46 8.45
N HIS A 38 -2.55 1.49 9.06
CA HIS A 38 -2.48 0.10 8.59
C HIS A 38 -3.12 -0.89 9.58
N GLY A 39 -3.94 -0.39 10.50
CA GLY A 39 -4.76 -1.18 11.42
C GLY A 39 -5.92 -1.85 10.69
N HIS A 40 -5.72 -3.08 10.23
CA HIS A 40 -6.75 -3.88 9.58
C HIS A 40 -7.22 -5.00 10.50
N ALA A 41 -8.54 -5.24 10.54
CA ALA A 41 -9.15 -6.40 11.21
C ALA A 41 -9.58 -7.43 10.16
N PRO A 42 -8.67 -8.30 9.67
CA PRO A 42 -9.01 -9.29 8.64
C PRO A 42 -10.00 -10.32 9.19
N GLY A 43 -11.02 -10.66 8.40
CA GLY A 43 -11.91 -11.78 8.69
C GLY A 43 -11.26 -13.14 8.43
N GLU A 44 -11.99 -14.22 8.74
CA GLU A 44 -11.59 -15.59 8.37
C GLU A 44 -11.39 -15.66 6.84
N ASN A 45 -10.19 -15.99 6.38
CA ASN A 45 -9.74 -15.97 4.97
C ASN A 45 -9.29 -14.61 4.39
N GLN A 46 -9.01 -13.62 5.24
CA GLN A 46 -8.30 -12.42 4.83
C GLN A 46 -6.90 -12.39 5.47
N CYS A 47 -5.96 -11.74 4.80
CA CYS A 47 -4.63 -11.47 5.33
C CYS A 47 -4.27 -10.01 5.10
N THR A 48 -3.40 -9.49 5.96
CA THR A 48 -2.94 -8.10 5.95
C THR A 48 -1.42 -8.12 6.08
N SER A 49 -0.75 -7.15 5.47
CA SER A 49 0.70 -6.98 5.54
C SER A 49 1.03 -5.50 5.44
N ALA A 50 2.10 -5.08 6.11
CA ALA A 50 2.62 -3.72 6.07
C ALA A 50 4.11 -3.76 5.68
N LEU A 51 4.52 -2.82 4.83
CA LEU A 51 5.89 -2.74 4.30
C LEU A 51 6.42 -1.32 4.50
N VAL A 52 7.67 -1.21 4.98
CA VAL A 52 8.37 0.07 5.11
C VAL A 52 9.49 0.14 4.10
N LYS A 53 9.66 1.32 3.52
CA LYS A 53 10.83 1.63 2.71
C LYS A 53 11.34 3.02 3.05
N HIS A 54 12.55 3.08 3.60
CA HIS A 54 13.27 4.35 3.74
C HIS A 54 13.77 4.82 2.36
N ILE A 55 13.51 6.10 2.04
CA ILE A 55 13.89 6.75 0.79
C ILE A 55 14.75 7.97 1.12
N LYS A 56 15.93 8.07 0.49
CA LYS A 56 16.85 9.21 0.67
C LYS A 56 16.43 10.38 -0.22
N ALA A 57 15.25 10.94 0.02
CA ALA A 57 14.73 12.12 -0.69
C ALA A 57 13.77 12.92 0.20
N PRO A 58 13.62 14.24 -0.02
CA PRO A 58 12.60 15.04 0.65
C PRO A 58 11.17 14.51 0.46
N VAL A 59 10.34 14.62 1.49
CA VAL A 59 8.95 14.12 1.51
C VAL A 59 8.13 14.69 0.36
N HIS A 60 8.20 15.99 0.09
CA HIS A 60 7.43 16.62 -1.00
C HIS A 60 7.76 16.03 -2.39
N LEU A 61 9.00 15.62 -2.63
CA LEU A 61 9.38 14.97 -3.89
C LEU A 61 8.79 13.57 -3.98
N VAL A 62 8.90 12.79 -2.90
CA VAL A 62 8.31 11.44 -2.84
C VAL A 62 6.79 11.53 -2.98
N TRP A 63 6.16 12.46 -2.28
CA TRP A 63 4.72 12.64 -2.31
C TRP A 63 4.22 13.08 -3.68
N SER A 64 4.93 13.97 -4.38
CA SER A 64 4.58 14.35 -5.76
C SER A 64 4.48 13.14 -6.71
N LEU A 65 5.27 12.08 -6.46
CA LEU A 65 5.21 10.82 -7.18
C LEU A 65 4.07 9.93 -6.69
N VAL A 66 3.95 9.73 -5.39
CA VAL A 66 2.98 8.80 -4.79
C VAL A 66 1.54 9.29 -5.02
N ARG A 67 1.28 10.59 -4.82
CA ARG A 67 -0.05 11.22 -4.96
C ARG A 67 -0.61 11.18 -6.38
N SER A 68 0.24 10.95 -7.38
CA SER A 68 -0.15 10.86 -8.80
C SER A 68 -0.91 9.55 -9.07
N PHE A 69 -2.20 9.52 -8.70
CA PHE A 69 -3.06 8.35 -8.89
C PHE A 69 -3.30 8.00 -10.37
N ASP A 70 -3.16 8.93 -11.28
CA ASP A 70 -3.21 8.70 -12.72
C ASP A 70 -1.93 8.05 -13.28
N GLN A 71 -0.79 8.19 -12.60
CA GLN A 71 0.54 7.80 -13.12
C GLN A 71 1.33 6.81 -12.23
N PRO A 72 0.76 5.65 -11.87
CA PRO A 72 1.45 4.65 -11.06
C PRO A 72 2.72 4.09 -11.71
N GLN A 73 2.85 4.12 -13.05
CA GLN A 73 4.02 3.64 -13.79
C GLN A 73 5.32 4.36 -13.41
N ARG A 74 5.24 5.55 -12.81
CA ARG A 74 6.41 6.32 -12.37
C ARG A 74 7.17 5.61 -11.25
N TYR A 75 6.51 4.78 -10.45
CA TYR A 75 7.13 4.08 -9.32
C TYR A 75 6.77 2.59 -9.21
N LYS A 76 5.71 2.11 -9.88
CA LYS A 76 5.34 0.69 -9.94
C LYS A 76 5.89 0.06 -11.23
N PRO A 77 6.98 -0.74 -11.17
CA PRO A 77 7.72 -1.18 -12.36
C PRO A 77 6.94 -2.14 -13.26
N PHE A 78 5.89 -2.77 -12.74
CA PHE A 78 5.06 -3.75 -13.47
C PHE A 78 3.89 -3.13 -14.22
N VAL A 79 3.63 -1.84 -14.04
CA VAL A 79 2.57 -1.15 -14.78
C VAL A 79 3.07 -0.83 -16.19
N SER A 80 2.30 -1.22 -17.20
CA SER A 80 2.55 -0.88 -18.61
C SER A 80 1.73 0.33 -19.04
N ARG A 81 0.49 0.46 -18.54
CA ARG A 81 -0.41 1.57 -18.86
C ARG A 81 -1.37 1.82 -17.71
N CYS A 82 -1.80 3.08 -17.56
CA CYS A 82 -2.84 3.48 -16.64
C CYS A 82 -3.80 4.44 -17.35
N VAL A 83 -5.10 4.25 -17.16
CA VAL A 83 -6.15 5.11 -17.72
C VAL A 83 -7.13 5.45 -16.60
N VAL A 84 -7.31 6.73 -16.31
CA VAL A 84 -8.35 7.19 -15.36
C VAL A 84 -9.66 7.35 -16.12
N ARG A 85 -10.76 6.89 -15.52
CA ARG A 85 -12.12 7.09 -16.05
C ARG A 85 -12.69 8.38 -15.46
N GLY A 86 -13.18 9.26 -16.33
CA GLY A 86 -13.80 10.53 -15.93
C GLY A 86 -12.93 11.74 -16.24
N GLY A 87 -13.35 12.89 -15.71
CA GLY A 87 -12.64 14.17 -15.84
C GLY A 87 -11.59 14.33 -14.74
N ASP A 88 -11.83 15.29 -13.84
CA ASP A 88 -10.89 15.64 -12.77
C ASP A 88 -10.66 14.48 -11.78
N LEU A 89 -9.48 14.47 -11.17
CA LEU A 89 -9.07 13.46 -10.20
C LEU A 89 -9.64 13.80 -8.83
N GLU A 90 -10.64 13.05 -8.41
CA GLU A 90 -11.36 13.24 -7.15
C GLU A 90 -11.52 11.93 -6.38
N ILE A 91 -11.90 12.02 -5.11
CA ILE A 91 -12.19 10.83 -4.31
C ILE A 91 -13.33 10.05 -4.98
N GLY A 92 -13.12 8.75 -5.18
CA GLY A 92 -14.02 7.89 -5.94
C GLY A 92 -13.64 7.71 -7.41
N SER A 93 -12.70 8.49 -7.96
CA SER A 93 -12.17 8.27 -9.31
C SER A 93 -11.63 6.84 -9.46
N VAL A 94 -11.85 6.26 -10.63
CA VAL A 94 -11.46 4.88 -10.95
C VAL A 94 -10.41 4.89 -12.05
N ARG A 95 -9.33 4.12 -11.85
CA ARG A 95 -8.32 3.86 -12.86
C ARG A 95 -8.32 2.40 -13.31
N GLU A 96 -8.03 2.19 -14.58
CA GLU A 96 -7.75 0.90 -15.17
C GLU A 96 -6.25 0.80 -15.45
N VAL A 97 -5.61 -0.16 -14.79
CA VAL A 97 -4.16 -0.38 -14.83
C VAL A 97 -3.90 -1.65 -15.62
N ASN A 98 -3.10 -1.53 -16.68
CA ASN A 98 -2.56 -2.69 -17.37
C ASN A 98 -1.17 -2.98 -16.83
N VAL A 99 -0.87 -4.26 -16.64
CA VAL A 99 0.46 -4.71 -16.24
C VAL A 99 1.26 -5.23 -17.43
N LYS A 100 2.57 -5.38 -17.25
CA LYS A 100 3.47 -5.94 -18.26
C LYS A 100 3.17 -7.42 -18.51
N THR A 101 3.47 -7.89 -19.72
CA THR A 101 3.28 -9.29 -20.13
C THR A 101 4.14 -10.24 -19.29
N GLY A 102 3.72 -11.50 -19.18
CA GLY A 102 4.43 -12.53 -18.41
C GLY A 102 4.10 -12.58 -16.91
N LEU A 103 3.18 -11.73 -16.44
CA LEU A 103 2.62 -11.79 -15.09
C LEU A 103 1.30 -12.58 -15.08
N PRO A 104 0.90 -13.17 -13.93
CA PRO A 104 -0.36 -13.90 -13.81
C PRO A 104 -1.63 -13.05 -13.96
N ALA A 105 -1.49 -11.72 -14.00
CA ALA A 105 -2.58 -10.77 -14.18
C ALA A 105 -2.24 -9.89 -15.39
N THR A 106 -3.27 -9.33 -16.02
CA THR A 106 -3.14 -8.40 -17.15
C THR A 106 -3.75 -7.03 -16.83
N THR A 107 -4.77 -6.98 -15.98
CA THR A 107 -5.56 -5.77 -15.69
C THR A 107 -5.93 -5.65 -14.20
N SER A 108 -6.05 -4.41 -13.74
CA SER A 108 -6.59 -4.06 -12.43
C SER A 108 -7.48 -2.83 -12.52
N THR A 109 -8.63 -2.90 -11.87
CA THR A 109 -9.53 -1.75 -11.72
C THR A 109 -9.42 -1.28 -10.28
N GLU A 110 -9.00 -0.04 -10.09
CA GLU A 110 -8.66 0.52 -8.79
C GLU A 110 -9.43 1.83 -8.56
N ARG A 111 -9.91 2.04 -7.35
CA ARG A 111 -10.64 3.25 -6.92
C ARG A 111 -9.82 4.05 -5.92
N LEU A 112 -9.80 5.37 -6.07
CA LEU A 112 -9.23 6.29 -5.09
C LEU A 112 -10.18 6.43 -3.90
N GLU A 113 -9.74 6.04 -2.71
CA GLU A 113 -10.56 6.13 -1.48
C GLU A 113 -10.16 7.34 -0.62
N GLN A 114 -8.89 7.71 -0.62
CA GLN A 114 -8.38 8.84 0.15
C GLN A 114 -7.16 9.45 -0.54
N LEU A 115 -7.10 10.78 -0.52
CA LEU A 115 -5.96 11.58 -0.94
C LEU A 115 -5.84 12.76 0.03
N ASP A 116 -4.87 12.70 0.93
CA ASP A 116 -4.61 13.71 1.95
C ASP A 116 -3.21 14.28 1.74
N ASP A 117 -3.14 15.55 1.31
CA ASP A 117 -1.88 16.23 1.02
C ASP A 117 -1.17 16.74 2.28
N ASP A 118 -1.89 16.93 3.39
CA ASP A 118 -1.32 17.42 4.65
C ASP A 118 -0.64 16.27 5.39
N GLU A 119 -1.34 15.13 5.51
CA GLU A 119 -0.82 13.91 6.16
C GLU A 119 -0.07 12.99 5.19
N HIS A 120 -0.03 13.32 3.90
CA HIS A 120 0.65 12.55 2.83
C HIS A 120 0.14 11.11 2.70
N ILE A 121 -1.19 10.93 2.70
CA ILE A 121 -1.87 9.63 2.67
C ILE A 121 -2.57 9.41 1.34
N LEU A 122 -2.23 8.32 0.66
CA LEU A 122 -2.95 7.82 -0.50
C LEU A 122 -3.54 6.44 -0.18
N SER A 123 -4.86 6.31 -0.26
CA SER A 123 -5.56 5.03 -0.12
C SER A 123 -6.25 4.64 -1.41
N VAL A 124 -6.01 3.40 -1.84
CA VAL A 124 -6.54 2.84 -3.10
C VAL A 124 -7.17 1.50 -2.81
N LYS A 125 -8.38 1.29 -3.34
CA LYS A 125 -9.11 0.04 -3.25
C LYS A 125 -9.15 -0.66 -4.61
N PHE A 126 -8.74 -1.91 -4.64
CA PHE A 126 -8.97 -2.77 -5.79
C PHE A 126 -10.45 -3.10 -5.87
N VAL A 127 -11.08 -2.82 -7.00
CA VAL A 127 -12.52 -3.02 -7.24
C VAL A 127 -12.81 -4.01 -8.38
N GLY A 128 -11.78 -4.40 -9.14
CA GLY A 128 -11.89 -5.40 -10.20
C GLY A 128 -10.54 -5.71 -10.85
N GLY A 129 -10.56 -6.52 -11.90
CA GLY A 129 -9.36 -6.99 -12.61
C GLY A 129 -9.26 -8.52 -12.62
N ASP A 130 -8.27 -9.03 -13.33
CA ASP A 130 -8.00 -10.47 -13.47
C ASP A 130 -6.91 -10.98 -12.52
N HIS A 131 -6.47 -10.14 -11.58
CA HIS A 131 -5.49 -10.51 -10.57
C HIS A 131 -6.08 -11.40 -9.46
N ARG A 132 -5.20 -12.13 -8.77
CA ARG A 132 -5.55 -13.04 -7.67
C ARG A 132 -6.08 -12.35 -6.41
N LEU A 133 -5.99 -11.02 -6.33
CA LEU A 133 -6.56 -10.24 -5.23
C LEU A 133 -8.08 -10.21 -5.41
N ARG A 134 -8.79 -11.08 -4.69
CA ARG A 134 -10.25 -11.15 -4.78
C ARG A 134 -10.87 -9.93 -4.12
N VAL A 135 -11.65 -9.20 -4.89
CA VAL A 135 -12.56 -8.16 -4.37
C VAL A 135 -13.89 -8.88 -4.09
N ARG A 136 -14.36 -8.85 -2.83
CA ARG A 136 -15.73 -9.31 -2.56
C ARG A 136 -16.68 -8.25 -3.10
N ALA A 137 -17.55 -8.65 -4.03
CA ALA A 137 -18.80 -7.91 -4.26
C ALA A 137 -19.64 -8.02 -2.98
N PHE A 138 -20.28 -6.92 -2.59
CA PHE A 138 -21.20 -6.87 -1.46
C PHE A 138 -22.41 -7.78 -1.70
#